data_AF-A0A1I0UY35-F1
#
_entry.id   AF-A0A1I0UY35-F1
#
_cell.length_a   1.000
_cell.length_b   1.000
_cell.length_c   1.000
_cell.angle_alpha   90.00
_cell.angle_beta   90.00
_cell.angle_gamma   90.00
#
_symmetry.space_group_name_H-M   'P 1'
#
loop_
_entity.id
_entity.type
_entity.pdbx_description
1 polymer ?
#
loop_
_entity_poly.entity_id
_entity_poly.type
_entity_poly.pdbx_seq_one_letter_code
_entity_poly.pdbx_strand_id
1 'polypeptide(L)'
;MSEKKLNWKPDLSYPAGKGATEQRFTASANGDELEIDTHPWGDADLKIDGLNAAHVEGLASDGDAFRAAENIAEEIEGRHSDEAPQTPKG
;
A
#
# COMPACT_ATOMS: atom_id res chain seq x y z
N MET A 1 -8.22 -16.38 6.86
CA MET A 1 -8.46 -15.59 5.65
C MET A 1 -7.19 -15.65 4.84
N SER A 2 -7.23 -15.97 3.53
CA SER A 2 -6.06 -15.72 2.70
C SER A 2 -5.99 -14.21 2.49
N GLU A 3 -5.04 -13.54 3.13
CA GLU A 3 -4.70 -12.15 2.81
C GLU A 3 -4.43 -12.12 1.30
N LYS A 4 -5.31 -11.43 0.56
CA LYS A 4 -5.13 -11.26 -0.88
C LYS A 4 -3.89 -10.41 -1.04
N LYS A 5 -2.80 -11.02 -1.48
CA LYS A 5 -1.58 -10.28 -1.77
C LYS A 5 -1.83 -9.27 -2.86
N LEU A 6 -1.77 -7.98 -2.50
CA LEU A 6 -1.86 -6.90 -3.46
C LEU A 6 -0.63 -6.94 -4.38
N ASN A 7 -0.84 -6.75 -5.67
CA ASN A 7 0.25 -6.81 -6.66
C ASN A 7 0.92 -5.45 -6.80
N TRP A 8 1.75 -5.10 -5.82
CA TRP A 8 2.53 -3.87 -5.80
C TRP A 8 3.59 -3.83 -6.90
N LYS A 9 3.72 -2.68 -7.56
CA LYS A 9 4.74 -2.42 -8.57
C LYS A 9 5.53 -1.17 -8.18
N PRO A 10 6.87 -1.18 -8.27
CA PRO A 10 7.64 0.04 -8.09
C PRO A 10 7.32 1.02 -9.22
N ASP A 11 7.13 2.29 -8.87
CA ASP A 11 7.08 3.37 -9.84
C ASP A 11 8.50 3.72 -10.28
N LEU A 12 8.81 3.41 -11.55
CA LEU A 12 10.13 3.60 -12.13
C LEU A 12 10.41 5.07 -12.53
N SER A 13 9.44 5.97 -12.38
CA SER A 13 9.65 7.41 -12.55
C SER A 13 10.33 8.04 -11.33
N TYR A 14 10.35 7.36 -10.18
CA TYR A 14 11.02 7.82 -8.97
C TYR A 14 12.52 7.46 -8.99
N PRO A 15 13.38 8.31 -8.40
CA PRO A 15 14.80 8.02 -8.26
C PRO A 15 15.04 6.70 -7.51
N ALA A 16 15.86 5.82 -8.06
CA ALA A 16 16.28 4.59 -7.41
C ALA A 16 17.80 4.56 -7.18
N GLY A 17 18.25 3.87 -6.12
CA GLY A 17 19.66 3.67 -5.80
C GLY A 17 20.25 4.69 -4.83
N LYS A 18 21.58 4.78 -4.80
CA LYS A 18 22.31 5.55 -3.77
C LYS A 18 21.92 7.04 -3.80
N GLY A 19 21.34 7.52 -2.70
CA GLY A 19 20.92 8.92 -2.53
C GLY A 19 19.43 9.17 -2.82
N ALA A 20 18.68 8.15 -3.28
CA ALA A 20 17.23 8.22 -3.29
C ALA A 20 16.70 8.29 -1.85
N THR A 21 15.77 9.21 -1.60
CA THR A 21 15.15 9.40 -0.28
C THR A 21 13.73 8.86 -0.22
N GLU A 22 13.16 8.46 -1.35
CA GLU A 22 11.78 8.00 -1.46
C GLU A 22 11.71 6.94 -2.58
N GLN A 23 10.93 5.89 -2.36
CA GLN A 23 10.53 4.94 -3.40
C GLN A 23 9.00 4.80 -3.36
N ARG A 24 8.36 5.02 -4.50
CA ARG A 24 6.92 4.81 -4.66
C ARG A 24 6.61 3.40 -5.17
N PHE A 25 5.54 2.82 -4.64
CA PHE A 25 4.92 1.60 -5.13
C PHE A 25 3.43 1.85 -5.36
N THR A 26 2.88 1.26 -6.41
CA THR A 26 1.46 1.39 -6.78
C THR A 26 0.80 0.03 -6.88
N ALA A 27 -0.47 -0.07 -6.47
CA ALA A 27 -1.34 -1.21 -6.68
C ALA A 27 -2.76 -0.74 -7.01
N SER A 28 -3.62 -1.66 -7.43
CA SER A 28 -5.05 -1.41 -7.61
C SER A 28 -5.86 -2.59 -7.09
N ALA A 29 -6.90 -2.32 -6.30
CA ALA A 29 -7.81 -3.33 -5.77
C ALA A 29 -9.18 -2.72 -5.54
N ASN A 30 -10.24 -3.52 -5.73
CA ASN A 30 -11.65 -3.14 -5.50
C ASN A 30 -12.16 -1.85 -6.18
N GLY A 31 -11.40 -1.29 -7.13
CA GLY A 31 -11.72 -0.02 -7.80
C GLY A 31 -10.85 1.15 -7.32
N ASP A 32 -10.08 0.93 -6.25
CA ASP A 32 -9.25 1.92 -5.59
C ASP A 32 -7.81 1.90 -6.15
N GLU A 33 -7.19 3.08 -6.20
CA GLU A 33 -5.77 3.27 -6.53
C GLU A 33 -4.96 3.42 -5.24
N LEU A 34 -3.99 2.53 -5.03
CA LEU A 34 -3.19 2.51 -3.81
C LEU A 34 -1.75 2.94 -4.11
N GLU A 35 -1.19 3.79 -3.25
CA GLU A 35 0.21 4.19 -3.28
C GLU A 35 0.89 3.93 -1.92
N ILE A 36 2.10 3.39 -1.94
CA ILE A 36 3.01 3.36 -0.78
C ILE A 36 4.27 4.14 -1.14
N ASP A 37 4.56 5.18 -0.38
CA ASP A 37 5.80 5.95 -0.49
C ASP A 37 6.70 5.56 0.69
N THR A 38 7.82 4.86 0.45
CA THR A 38 8.77 4.44 1.50
C THR A 38 10.01 5.30 1.53
N HIS A 39 10.59 5.43 2.73
CA HIS A 39 11.80 6.19 2.98
C HIS A 39 12.92 5.29 3.55
N PRO A 40 14.20 5.52 3.19
CA PRO A 40 15.34 4.71 3.67
C PRO A 40 15.51 4.67 5.19
N TRP A 41 14.94 5.63 5.92
CA TRP A 41 15.00 5.69 7.38
C TRP A 41 13.85 4.95 8.08
N GLY A 42 13.04 4.19 7.34
CA GLY A 42 12.04 3.28 7.91
C GLY A 42 10.65 3.86 8.07
N ASP A 43 10.33 4.90 7.28
CA ASP A 43 8.99 5.49 7.24
C ASP A 43 8.27 5.10 5.95
N ALA A 44 6.93 5.05 6.00
CA ALA A 44 6.10 4.88 4.82
C ALA A 44 4.76 5.61 4.96
N ASP A 45 4.27 6.17 3.87
CA ASP A 45 2.91 6.70 3.74
C ASP A 45 2.09 5.80 2.83
N LEU A 46 0.89 5.43 3.28
CA LEU A 46 -0.12 4.75 2.47
C LEU A 46 -1.18 5.75 2.02
N LYS A 47 -1.47 5.77 0.72
CA LYS A 47 -2.58 6.54 0.15
C LYS A 47 -3.55 5.62 -0.59
N ILE A 48 -4.82 5.97 -0.52
CA ILE A 48 -5.91 5.33 -1.28
C ILE A 48 -6.66 6.46 -2.00
N ASP A 49 -6.77 6.36 -3.32
CA ASP A 49 -7.33 7.39 -4.21
C ASP A 49 -6.72 8.79 -3.96
N GLY A 50 -5.41 8.81 -3.69
CA GLY A 50 -4.65 10.03 -3.40
C GLY A 50 -4.86 10.61 -1.99
N LEU A 51 -5.68 9.99 -1.14
CA LEU A 51 -5.89 10.40 0.24
C LEU A 51 -4.99 9.60 1.19
N ASN A 52 -4.29 10.28 2.10
CA ASN A 52 -3.48 9.59 3.12
C ASN A 52 -4.38 8.74 4.02
N ALA A 53 -4.15 7.43 3.99
CA ALA A 53 -4.89 6.44 4.75
C ALA A 53 -4.13 6.00 6.01
N ALA A 54 -2.80 5.95 5.94
CA ALA A 54 -1.95 5.63 7.08
C ALA A 54 -0.54 6.23 6.94
N HIS A 55 0.10 6.42 8.09
CA HIS A 55 1.51 6.77 8.22
C HIS A 55 2.19 5.74 9.13
N VAL A 56 3.34 5.23 8.69
CA VAL A 56 4.22 4.31 9.41
C VAL A 56 5.54 5.01 9.63
N GLU A 57 6.04 5.01 10.86
CA GLU A 57 7.31 5.64 11.21
C GLU A 57 8.21 4.73 12.06
N GLY A 58 9.52 4.96 11.97
CA GLY A 58 10.50 4.44 12.92
C GLY A 58 10.80 2.94 12.80
N LEU A 59 10.63 2.35 11.62
CA LEU A 59 11.04 0.96 11.36
C LEU A 59 12.53 0.86 10.97
N ALA A 60 13.03 -0.37 10.90
CA ALA A 60 14.46 -0.61 10.68
C ALA A 60 14.93 -0.33 9.25
N SER A 61 14.01 -0.38 8.27
CA SER A 61 14.32 -0.19 6.85
C SER A 61 13.08 0.23 6.05
N ASP A 62 13.31 0.75 4.85
CA ASP A 62 12.29 0.99 3.82
C ASP A 62 11.49 -0.27 3.48
N GLY A 63 12.14 -1.44 3.44
CA GLY A 63 11.50 -2.72 3.19
C GLY A 63 10.58 -3.17 4.35
N ASP A 64 10.90 -2.81 5.58
CA ASP A 64 10.03 -3.09 6.73
C ASP A 64 8.85 -2.12 6.77
N ALA A 65 9.08 -0.84 6.43
CA ALA A 65 8.04 0.16 6.25
C ALA A 65 7.07 -0.21 5.13
N PHE A 66 7.59 -0.70 3.99
CA PHE A 66 6.78 -1.24 2.91
C PHE A 66 5.85 -2.36 3.41
N ARG A 67 6.38 -3.37 4.09
CA ARG A 67 5.58 -4.51 4.58
C ARG A 67 4.53 -4.08 5.60
N ALA A 68 4.84 -3.12 6.46
CA ALA A 68 3.88 -2.59 7.41
C ALA A 68 2.72 -1.87 6.69
N ALA A 69 3.02 -1.01 5.71
CA ALA A 69 2.01 -0.33 4.90
C ALA A 69 1.22 -1.30 4.00
N GLU A 70 1.88 -2.33 3.45
CA GLU A 70 1.26 -3.41 2.67
C GLU A 70 0.20 -4.15 3.49
N ASN A 71 0.53 -4.54 4.73
CA ASN A 71 -0.42 -5.21 5.62
C ASN A 71 -1.64 -4.31 5.94
N ILE A 72 -1.43 -3.01 6.15
CA ILE A 72 -2.54 -2.06 6.41
C ILE A 72 -3.44 -1.95 5.19
N ALA A 73 -2.86 -1.83 3.99
CA ALA A 73 -3.62 -1.80 2.74
C ALA A 73 -4.45 -3.09 2.54
N GLU A 74 -3.84 -4.26 2.77
CA GLU A 74 -4.54 -5.55 2.67
C GLU A 74 -5.68 -5.68 3.68
N GLU A 75 -5.51 -5.14 4.89
CA GLU A 75 -6.57 -5.10 5.90
C GLU A 75 -7.74 -4.20 5.49
N ILE A 76 -7.47 -3.03 4.90
CA ILE A 76 -8.48 -2.11 4.39
C ILE A 76 -9.24 -2.75 3.22
N GLU A 77 -8.52 -3.25 2.22
CA GLU A 77 -9.09 -3.87 1.01
C GLU A 77 -9.83 -5.18 1.30
N GLY A 78 -9.37 -5.92 2.32
CA GLY A 78 -10.06 -7.10 2.83
C GLY A 78 -11.44 -6.76 3.39
N ARG A 79 -11.56 -5.66 4.15
CA ARG A 79 -12.86 -5.17 4.65
C ARG A 79 -13.75 -4.61 3.54
N HIS A 80 -13.16 -3.90 2.58
CA HIS A 80 -13.91 -3.33 1.45
C HIS A 80 -14.58 -4.43 0.60
N SER A 81 -13.92 -5.59 0.49
CA SER A 81 -14.48 -6.79 -0.17
C SER A 81 -15.69 -7.39 0.55
N ASP A 82 -15.80 -7.23 1.87
CA ASP A 82 -16.88 -7.77 2.69
C ASP A 82 -18.14 -6.88 2.69
N GLU A 83 -18.00 -5.58 2.36
CA GLU A 83 -19.10 -4.60 2.39
C GLU A 83 -19.84 -4.44 1.04
N ALA A 84 -19.30 -4.97 -0.05
CA ALA A 84 -19.99 -4.95 -1.35
C ALA A 84 -21.31 -5.74 -1.28
N PRO A 85 -22.47 -5.17 -1.71
CA PRO A 85 -23.74 -5.86 -1.59
C PRO A 85 -23.73 -7.09 -2.49
N GLN A 86 -23.68 -8.27 -1.87
CA GLN A 86 -23.99 -9.53 -2.51
C GLN A 86 -25.40 -9.41 -3.09
N THR A 87 -25.49 -9.18 -4.41
CA THR A 87 -26.77 -9.17 -5.11
C THR A 87 -27.41 -10.54 -4.92
N PRO A 88 -28.59 -10.67 -4.27
CA PRO A 88 -29.24 -11.97 -4.18
C PRO A 88 -29.62 -12.41 -5.61
N LYS A 89 -29.10 -13.56 -6.04
CA LYS A 89 -29.64 -14.23 -7.24
C LYS A 89 -31.08 -14.62 -6.94
N GLY A 90 -32.01 -13.93 -7.61
CA GLY A 90 -33.40 -14.37 -7.72
C GLY A 90 -33.54 -15.62 -8.58
#